data_AF-A0A524ACH3-F1
#
_entry.id   AF-A0A524ACH3-F1
#
_cell.length_a   1.000
_cell.length_b   1.000
_cell.length_c   1.000
_cell.angle_alpha   90.00
_cell.angle_beta   90.00
_cell.angle_gamma   90.00
#
_symmetry.space_group_name_H-M   'P 1'
#
loop_
_entity.id
_entity.type
_entity.pdbx_description
1 polymer ?
#
loop_
_entity_poly.entity_id
_entity_poly.type
_entity_poly.pdbx_seq_one_letter_code
_entity_poly.pdbx_strand_id
1 'polypeptide(L)'
;MNLSTKALMGVMLLLTGFSFMLCLGLTVVAWKISPVFISEAPDFWTMVEAFSTILGAATVVSAGLIAVWQLREASSSRHIAVVDRLFDEMNSKENVDARRWVYQELPDDPSQGIQGLTEEGRGKVKTVLNTLDRVAFLTQRGWIPDEMTMPWLNLMVLKVWQKLGPYVDYESERRGEKDYYDGVRDLAERCRRWRAKHFPGEEITWMKDAL
;
A
#
# COMPACT_ATOMS: atom_id res chain seq x y z
N MET A 1 19.23 6.65 -23.06
CA MET A 1 19.68 5.41 -22.40
C MET A 1 20.98 5.73 -21.67
N ASN A 2 20.97 5.75 -20.33
CA ASN A 2 22.08 6.28 -19.54
C ASN A 2 23.31 5.38 -19.59
N LEU A 3 24.50 5.97 -19.42
CA LEU A 3 25.79 5.25 -19.44
C LEU A 3 25.79 4.06 -18.45
N SER A 4 25.09 4.19 -17.32
CA SER A 4 24.86 3.15 -16.31
C SER A 4 24.14 1.91 -16.87
N THR A 5 23.15 2.08 -17.74
CA THR A 5 22.39 0.95 -18.32
C THR A 5 23.26 0.12 -19.28
N LYS A 6 24.12 0.77 -20.08
CA LYS A 6 25.04 0.07 -20.99
C LYS A 6 26.09 -0.73 -20.23
N ALA A 7 26.64 -0.17 -19.15
CA ALA A 7 27.59 -0.87 -18.28
C ALA A 7 26.96 -2.10 -17.62
N LEU A 8 25.73 -1.97 -17.11
CA LEU A 8 24.99 -3.10 -16.52
C LEU A 8 24.76 -4.22 -17.54
N MET A 9 24.35 -3.88 -18.77
CA MET A 9 24.17 -4.87 -19.84
C MET A 9 25.50 -5.58 -20.18
N GLY A 10 26.62 -4.83 -20.24
CA GLY A 10 27.94 -5.41 -20.47
C GLY A 10 28.33 -6.43 -19.37
N VAL A 11 28.09 -6.09 -18.11
CA VAL A 11 28.34 -7.00 -16.97
C VAL A 11 27.46 -8.25 -17.06
N MET A 12 26.16 -8.10 -17.35
CA MET A 12 25.25 -9.24 -17.49
C MET A 12 25.67 -10.19 -18.62
N LEU A 13 26.10 -9.65 -19.77
CA LEU A 13 26.60 -10.46 -20.88
C LEU A 13 27.87 -11.23 -20.52
N LEU A 14 28.84 -10.56 -19.89
CA LEU A 14 30.08 -11.22 -19.43
C LEU A 14 29.79 -12.32 -18.41
N LEU A 15 28.89 -12.07 -17.46
CA LEU A 15 28.55 -13.01 -16.40
C LEU A 15 27.79 -14.23 -16.95
N THR A 16 26.94 -14.02 -17.95
CA THR A 16 26.23 -15.10 -18.67
C THR A 16 27.22 -15.95 -19.47
N GLY A 17 28.11 -15.30 -20.24
CA GLY A 17 29.14 -15.99 -21.02
C GLY A 17 30.10 -16.79 -20.14
N PHE A 18 30.54 -16.22 -19.01
CA PHE A 18 31.38 -16.91 -18.04
C PHE A 18 30.66 -18.11 -17.42
N SER A 19 29.39 -17.96 -17.00
CA SER A 19 28.60 -19.04 -16.41
C SER A 19 28.39 -20.19 -17.40
N PHE A 20 28.18 -19.87 -18.68
CA PHE A 20 28.07 -20.87 -19.75
C PHE A 20 29.38 -21.66 -19.94
N MET A 21 30.52 -20.96 -20.02
CA MET A 21 31.83 -21.61 -20.16
C MET A 21 32.18 -22.47 -18.95
N LEU A 22 31.84 -22.01 -17.73
CA LEU A 22 32.01 -22.77 -16.51
C LEU A 22 31.17 -24.05 -16.52
N CYS A 23 29.90 -23.95 -16.93
CA CYS A 23 29.01 -25.10 -17.06
C CYS A 23 29.55 -26.15 -18.04
N LEU A 24 30.01 -25.73 -19.23
CA LEU A 24 30.63 -26.63 -20.20
C LEU A 24 31.88 -27.31 -19.63
N GLY A 25 32.74 -26.56 -18.94
CA GLY A 25 33.92 -27.12 -18.29
C GLY A 25 33.58 -28.18 -17.25
N LEU A 26 32.56 -27.92 -16.41
CA LEU A 26 32.07 -28.87 -15.41
C LEU A 26 31.49 -30.13 -16.06
N THR A 27 30.73 -30.02 -17.15
CA THR A 27 30.20 -31.17 -17.89
C THR A 27 31.31 -32.04 -18.45
N VAL A 28 32.36 -31.44 -19.02
CA VAL A 28 33.54 -32.19 -19.52
C VAL A 28 34.26 -32.91 -18.38
N VAL A 29 34.45 -32.26 -17.23
CA VAL A 29 35.08 -32.87 -16.05
C VAL A 29 34.23 -34.02 -15.53
N ALA A 30 32.92 -33.83 -15.38
CA ALA A 30 31.99 -34.86 -14.93
C ALA A 30 31.97 -36.07 -15.88
N TRP A 31 31.98 -35.82 -17.20
CA TRP A 31 32.05 -36.87 -18.21
C TRP A 31 33.37 -37.65 -18.16
N LYS A 32 34.52 -36.99 -17.93
CA LYS A 32 35.80 -37.68 -17.77
C LYS A 32 35.89 -38.53 -16.51
N ILE A 33 35.16 -38.14 -15.46
CA ILE A 33 35.18 -38.81 -14.16
C ILE A 33 34.15 -39.95 -14.08
N SER A 34 33.06 -39.89 -14.85
CA SER A 34 31.96 -40.87 -14.78
C SER A 34 32.37 -42.34 -14.97
N PRO A 35 33.36 -42.72 -15.82
CA PRO A 35 33.75 -44.13 -15.97
C PRO A 35 34.41 -44.72 -14.71
N VAL A 36 34.89 -43.87 -13.79
CA VAL A 36 35.48 -44.31 -12.51
C VAL A 36 34.38 -44.81 -11.55
N PHE A 37 33.16 -44.29 -11.69
CA PHE A 37 32.06 -44.54 -10.76
C PHE A 37 30.95 -45.41 -11.35
N ILE A 38 30.82 -45.47 -12.67
CA ILE A 38 29.74 -46.15 -13.37
C ILE A 38 30.35 -47.00 -14.50
N SER A 39 30.05 -48.29 -14.53
CA SER A 39 30.59 -49.24 -15.52
C SER A 39 30.10 -48.95 -16.95
N GLU A 40 28.88 -48.41 -17.09
CA GLU A 40 28.30 -47.95 -18.36
C GLU A 40 28.04 -46.44 -18.29
N ALA A 41 29.10 -45.66 -18.48
CA ALA A 41 29.00 -44.20 -18.49
C ALA A 41 28.18 -43.72 -19.70
N PRO A 42 27.24 -42.76 -19.53
CA PRO A 42 26.53 -42.15 -20.64
C PRO A 42 27.50 -41.43 -21.58
N ASP A 43 27.18 -41.38 -22.87
CA ASP A 43 27.98 -40.64 -23.83
C ASP A 43 27.92 -39.13 -23.55
N PHE A 44 28.91 -38.41 -24.06
CA PHE A 44 29.06 -36.98 -23.80
C PHE A 44 27.82 -36.17 -24.22
N TRP A 45 27.17 -36.53 -25.33
CA TRP A 45 26.03 -35.78 -25.84
C TRP A 45 24.81 -35.94 -24.94
N THR A 46 24.55 -37.16 -24.46
CA THR A 46 23.49 -37.40 -23.47
C THR A 46 23.70 -36.57 -22.18
N MET A 47 24.95 -36.46 -21.69
CA MET A 47 25.24 -35.60 -20.54
C MET A 47 25.00 -34.12 -20.83
N VAL A 48 25.38 -33.64 -22.01
CA VAL A 48 25.14 -32.25 -22.45
C VAL A 48 23.65 -31.94 -22.56
N GLU A 49 22.85 -32.86 -23.12
CA GLU A 49 21.40 -32.72 -23.23
C GLU A 49 20.72 -32.66 -21.85
N ALA A 50 21.08 -33.57 -20.95
CA ALA A 50 20.57 -33.58 -19.58
C ALA A 50 20.92 -32.28 -18.85
N PHE A 51 22.17 -31.81 -18.97
CA PHE A 51 22.61 -30.57 -18.37
C PHE A 51 21.89 -29.35 -18.96
N SER A 52 21.70 -29.32 -20.28
CA SER A 52 20.95 -28.26 -20.98
C SER A 52 19.50 -28.18 -20.51
N THR A 53 18.86 -29.35 -20.30
CA THR A 53 17.49 -29.45 -19.78
C THR A 53 17.41 -28.92 -18.35
N ILE A 54 18.34 -29.32 -17.48
CA ILE A 54 18.43 -28.81 -16.09
C ILE A 54 18.63 -27.30 -16.08
N LEU A 55 19.54 -26.79 -16.91
CA LEU A 55 19.82 -25.36 -17.02
C LEU A 55 18.59 -24.59 -17.51
N GLY A 56 17.88 -25.12 -18.52
CA GLY A 56 16.63 -24.55 -19.01
C GLY A 56 15.56 -24.49 -17.92
N ALA A 57 15.36 -25.59 -17.19
CA ALA A 57 14.42 -25.65 -16.07
C ALA A 57 14.78 -24.64 -14.96
N ALA A 58 16.05 -24.59 -14.56
CA ALA A 58 16.55 -23.64 -13.56
C ALA A 58 16.35 -22.18 -13.99
N THR A 59 16.54 -21.90 -15.29
CA THR A 59 16.32 -20.56 -15.88
C THR A 59 14.85 -20.17 -15.79
N VAL A 60 13.93 -21.06 -16.16
CA VAL A 60 12.48 -20.79 -16.08
C VAL A 60 12.03 -20.56 -14.63
N VAL A 61 12.48 -21.39 -13.69
CA VAL A 61 12.15 -21.23 -12.26
C VAL A 61 12.69 -19.90 -11.73
N SER A 62 13.94 -19.56 -12.02
CA SER A 62 14.55 -18.30 -11.62
C SER A 62 13.81 -17.08 -12.19
N ALA A 63 13.46 -17.14 -13.48
CA ALA A 63 12.68 -16.09 -14.14
C ALA A 63 11.30 -15.92 -13.50
N GLY A 64 10.61 -17.02 -13.18
CA GLY A 64 9.34 -17.01 -12.47
C GLY A 64 9.43 -16.36 -11.08
N LEU A 65 10.47 -16.69 -10.30
CA LEU A 65 10.71 -16.08 -8.99
C LEU A 65 11.01 -14.58 -9.09
N ILE A 66 11.84 -14.17 -10.04
CA ILE A 66 12.15 -12.75 -10.29
C ILE A 66 10.88 -12.00 -10.71
N ALA A 67 10.06 -12.58 -11.59
CA ALA A 67 8.80 -11.97 -12.02
C ALA A 67 7.84 -11.75 -10.83
N VAL A 68 7.71 -12.73 -9.93
CA VAL A 68 6.91 -12.59 -8.70
C VAL A 68 7.45 -11.48 -7.81
N TRP A 69 8.77 -11.38 -7.65
CA TRP A 69 9.40 -10.34 -6.83
C TRP A 69 9.20 -8.94 -7.44
N GLN A 70 9.40 -8.79 -8.75
CA GLN A 70 9.15 -7.55 -9.47
C GLN A 70 7.68 -7.12 -9.40
N LEU A 71 6.74 -8.08 -9.49
CA LEU A 71 5.32 -7.77 -9.35
C LEU A 71 4.97 -7.25 -7.95
N ARG A 72 5.56 -7.85 -6.91
CA ARG A 72 5.41 -7.37 -5.52
C ARG A 72 5.96 -5.95 -5.35
N GLU A 73 7.15 -5.68 -5.88
CA GLU A 73 7.77 -4.36 -5.80
C GLU A 73 6.98 -3.29 -6.57
N ALA A 74 6.52 -3.64 -7.77
CA ALA A 74 5.67 -2.77 -8.58
C ALA A 74 4.32 -2.47 -7.88
N SER A 75 3.73 -3.47 -7.22
CA SER A 75 2.52 -3.27 -6.42
C SER A 75 2.77 -2.36 -5.22
N SER A 76 3.89 -2.52 -4.52
CA SER A 76 4.30 -1.66 -3.39
C SER A 76 4.49 -0.21 -3.84
N SER A 77 5.20 -0.01 -4.97
CA SER A 77 5.42 1.32 -5.55
C SER A 77 4.12 2.03 -5.92
N ARG A 78 3.12 1.30 -6.43
CA ARG A 78 1.79 1.85 -6.72
C ARG A 78 1.09 2.32 -5.44
N HIS A 79 1.16 1.54 -4.36
CA HIS A 79 0.55 1.93 -3.08
C HIS A 79 1.20 3.20 -2.53
N ILE A 80 2.54 3.31 -2.57
CA ILE A 80 3.25 4.51 -2.12
C ILE A 80 2.79 5.75 -2.89
N ALA A 81 2.70 5.68 -4.23
CA ALA A 81 2.24 6.80 -5.03
C ALA A 81 0.78 7.23 -4.72
N VAL A 82 -0.08 6.27 -4.40
CA VAL A 82 -1.47 6.57 -3.98
C VAL A 82 -1.50 7.17 -2.58
N VAL A 83 -0.69 6.67 -1.64
CA VAL A 83 -0.56 7.21 -0.28
C VAL A 83 -0.02 8.64 -0.31
N ASP A 84 1.00 8.90 -1.11
CA ASP A 84 1.60 10.23 -1.27
C ASP A 84 0.57 11.25 -1.77
N ARG A 85 -0.17 10.91 -2.84
CA ARG A 85 -1.27 11.75 -3.33
C ARG A 85 -2.37 11.96 -2.30
N LEU A 86 -2.72 10.91 -1.55
CA LEU A 86 -3.72 11.01 -0.49
C LEU A 86 -3.24 11.93 0.63
N PHE A 87 -1.97 11.82 1.01
CA PHE A 87 -1.33 12.67 2.01
C PHE A 87 -1.33 14.13 1.57
N ASP A 88 -0.92 14.43 0.33
CA ASP A 88 -0.94 15.78 -0.23
C ASP A 88 -2.35 16.36 -0.28
N GLU A 89 -3.32 15.58 -0.74
CA GLU A 89 -4.72 15.99 -0.81
C GLU A 89 -5.27 16.29 0.58
N MET A 90 -5.05 15.40 1.54
CA MET A 90 -5.51 15.57 2.90
C MET A 90 -4.85 16.78 3.59
N ASN A 91 -3.59 17.08 3.27
CA ASN A 91 -2.86 18.22 3.81
C ASN A 91 -2.97 19.48 2.93
N SER A 92 -3.81 19.46 1.91
CA SER A 92 -4.10 20.66 1.12
C SER A 92 -4.68 21.76 2.01
N LYS A 93 -4.39 23.03 1.67
CA LYS A 93 -4.88 24.17 2.43
C LYS A 93 -6.40 24.12 2.63
N GLU A 94 -7.14 23.77 1.59
CA GLU A 94 -8.60 23.65 1.63
C GLU A 94 -9.07 22.62 2.66
N ASN A 95 -8.47 21.42 2.66
CA ASN A 95 -8.84 20.34 3.57
C ASN A 95 -8.41 20.64 5.01
N VAL A 96 -7.26 21.28 5.21
CA VAL A 96 -6.80 21.74 6.53
C VAL A 96 -7.76 22.80 7.08
N ASP A 97 -8.11 23.82 6.29
CA ASP A 97 -9.02 24.89 6.70
C ASP A 97 -10.42 24.34 7.00
N ALA A 98 -10.91 23.38 6.20
CA ALA A 98 -12.21 22.75 6.43
C ALA A 98 -12.25 21.94 7.73
N ARG A 99 -11.21 21.17 8.03
CA ARG A 99 -11.10 20.45 9.31
C ARG A 99 -10.99 21.41 10.49
N ARG A 100 -10.20 22.47 10.36
CA ARG A 100 -10.08 23.51 11.39
C ARG A 100 -11.44 24.14 11.70
N TRP A 101 -12.19 24.51 10.65
CA TRP A 101 -13.54 25.03 10.80
C TRP A 101 -14.46 24.05 11.52
N VAL A 102 -14.40 22.75 11.19
CA VAL A 102 -15.18 21.71 11.90
C VAL A 102 -14.80 21.61 13.39
N TYR A 103 -13.54 21.84 13.75
CA TYR A 103 -13.13 21.80 15.16
C TYR A 103 -13.56 23.04 15.96
N GLN A 104 -13.49 24.21 15.32
CA GLN A 104 -13.65 25.50 15.99
C GLN A 104 -15.10 26.01 15.95
N GLU A 105 -15.78 25.83 14.83
CA GLU A 105 -17.03 26.54 14.51
C GLU A 105 -18.24 25.62 14.39
N LEU A 106 -18.05 24.29 14.24
CA LEU A 106 -19.18 23.36 14.18
C LEU A 106 -19.83 23.26 15.59
N PRO A 107 -21.13 23.56 15.72
CA PRO A 107 -21.83 23.42 17.00
C PRO A 107 -21.81 21.98 17.53
N ASP A 108 -22.02 21.81 18.84
CA ASP A 108 -22.06 20.47 19.43
C ASP A 108 -23.41 19.76 19.23
N ASP A 109 -24.50 20.51 18.99
CA ASP A 109 -25.84 19.97 18.75
C ASP A 109 -26.15 19.87 17.24
N PRO A 110 -26.28 18.66 16.67
CA PRO A 110 -26.61 18.46 15.26
C PRO A 110 -27.94 19.05 14.82
N SER A 111 -28.95 18.98 15.68
CA SER A 111 -30.33 19.36 15.35
C SER A 111 -30.45 20.86 15.09
N GLN A 112 -29.79 21.67 15.93
CA GLN A 112 -29.68 23.11 15.79
C GLN A 112 -28.62 23.49 14.76
N GLY A 113 -27.51 22.76 14.75
CA GLY A 113 -26.35 23.05 13.92
C GLY A 113 -26.69 23.07 12.44
N ILE A 114 -27.28 22.01 11.89
CA ILE A 114 -27.48 21.86 10.43
C ILE A 114 -28.38 22.95 9.85
N GLN A 115 -29.45 23.31 10.55
CA GLN A 115 -30.36 24.37 10.10
C GLN A 115 -29.72 25.76 10.20
N GLY A 116 -28.86 25.96 11.21
CA GLY A 116 -28.14 27.22 11.44
C GLY A 116 -26.83 27.37 10.65
N LEU A 117 -26.33 26.32 9.98
CA LEU A 117 -25.08 26.42 9.23
C LEU A 117 -25.22 27.40 8.06
N THR A 118 -24.21 28.25 7.90
CA THR A 118 -24.03 29.02 6.67
C THR A 118 -23.75 28.07 5.50
N GLU A 119 -23.92 28.56 4.27
CA GLU A 119 -23.55 27.78 3.08
C GLU A 119 -22.07 27.38 3.09
N GLU A 120 -21.21 28.29 3.55
CA GLU A 120 -19.78 28.02 3.74
C GLU A 120 -19.55 26.88 4.74
N GLY A 121 -20.18 26.91 5.92
CA GLY A 121 -20.04 25.86 6.94
C GLY A 121 -20.49 24.48 6.43
N ARG A 122 -21.62 24.43 5.71
CA ARG A 122 -22.06 23.21 5.02
C ARG A 122 -21.04 22.72 4.01
N GLY A 123 -20.44 23.64 3.25
CA GLY A 123 -19.33 23.35 2.33
C GLY A 123 -18.15 22.71 3.05
N LYS A 124 -17.69 23.28 4.17
CA LYS A 124 -16.57 22.73 4.96
C LYS A 124 -16.87 21.33 5.50
N VAL A 125 -18.05 21.11 6.08
CA VAL A 125 -18.47 19.78 6.57
C VAL A 125 -18.45 18.76 5.43
N LYS A 126 -19.03 19.10 4.28
CA LYS A 126 -19.06 18.22 3.11
C LYS A 126 -17.67 17.90 2.58
N THR A 127 -16.78 18.90 2.52
CA THR A 127 -15.38 18.71 2.11
C THR A 127 -14.67 17.72 3.03
N VAL A 128 -14.83 17.85 4.35
CA VAL A 128 -14.20 16.93 5.31
C VAL A 128 -14.76 15.51 5.16
N LEU A 129 -16.09 15.35 5.10
CA LEU A 129 -16.73 14.04 4.94
C LEU A 129 -16.32 13.37 3.62
N ASN A 130 -16.31 14.09 2.50
CA ASN A 130 -15.89 13.54 1.20
C ASN A 130 -14.42 13.11 1.21
N THR A 131 -13.54 13.89 1.84
CA THR A 131 -12.13 13.54 1.98
C THR A 131 -11.97 12.26 2.81
N LEU A 132 -12.71 12.13 3.93
CA LEU A 132 -12.68 10.90 4.73
C LEU A 132 -13.30 9.69 4.01
N ASP A 133 -14.36 9.90 3.25
CA ASP A 133 -15.03 8.84 2.50
C ASP A 133 -14.12 8.29 1.40
N ARG A 134 -13.36 9.16 0.74
CA ARG A 134 -12.30 8.76 -0.20
C ARG A 134 -11.23 7.91 0.48
N VAL A 135 -10.80 8.27 1.68
CA VAL A 135 -9.85 7.47 2.47
C VAL A 135 -10.45 6.11 2.83
N ALA A 136 -11.71 6.08 3.25
CA ALA A 136 -12.43 4.85 3.56
C ALA A 136 -12.49 3.93 2.33
N PHE A 137 -12.88 4.46 1.17
CA PHE A 137 -12.95 3.72 -0.09
C PHE A 137 -11.59 3.09 -0.46
N LEU A 138 -10.51 3.87 -0.39
CA LEU A 138 -9.16 3.40 -0.76
C LEU A 138 -8.63 2.32 0.20
N THR A 139 -8.96 2.41 1.48
CA THR A 139 -8.49 1.45 2.49
C THR A 139 -9.34 0.19 2.56
N GLN A 140 -10.67 0.29 2.48
CA GLN A 140 -11.58 -0.86 2.54
C GLN A 140 -11.39 -1.86 1.39
N ARG A 141 -11.02 -1.37 0.20
CA ARG A 141 -10.76 -2.23 -0.97
C ARG A 141 -9.34 -2.81 -0.99
N GLY A 142 -8.52 -2.55 0.03
CA GLY A 142 -7.12 -2.98 0.08
C GLY A 142 -6.24 -2.30 -0.98
N TRP A 143 -6.68 -1.17 -1.55
CA TRP A 143 -5.86 -0.40 -2.49
C TRP A 143 -4.70 0.29 -1.75
N ILE A 144 -4.93 0.59 -0.48
CA ILE A 144 -3.90 1.02 0.45
C ILE A 144 -4.02 0.17 1.72
N PRO A 145 -2.94 -0.52 2.15
CA PRO A 145 -2.93 -1.24 3.41
C PRO A 145 -3.13 -0.31 4.61
N ASP A 146 -3.90 -0.74 5.61
CA ASP A 146 -4.13 0.02 6.85
C ASP A 146 -2.81 0.28 7.60
N GLU A 147 -1.83 -0.62 7.47
CA GLU A 147 -0.50 -0.48 8.07
C GLU A 147 0.25 0.75 7.55
N MET A 148 -0.06 1.24 6.35
CA MET A 148 0.56 2.43 5.77
C MET A 148 -0.17 3.73 6.15
N THR A 149 -1.48 3.67 6.41
CA THR A 149 -2.30 4.86 6.65
C THR A 149 -2.55 5.14 8.12
N MET A 150 -2.92 4.11 8.89
CA MET A 150 -3.32 4.26 10.28
C MET A 150 -2.28 4.94 11.18
N PRO A 151 -0.95 4.71 11.05
CA PRO A 151 0.04 5.36 11.91
C PRO A 151 -0.06 6.88 11.97
N TRP A 152 -0.32 7.55 10.85
CA TRP A 152 -0.41 9.01 10.77
C TRP A 152 -1.85 9.54 10.71
N LEU A 153 -2.80 8.70 10.28
CA LEU A 153 -4.18 9.10 10.03
C LEU A 153 -5.07 9.01 11.28
N ASN A 154 -4.82 8.02 12.16
CA ASN A 154 -5.77 7.60 13.20
C ASN A 154 -6.30 8.74 14.06
N LEU A 155 -5.42 9.59 14.61
CA LEU A 155 -5.81 10.61 15.57
C LEU A 155 -6.65 11.71 14.91
N MET A 156 -6.30 12.09 13.68
CA MET A 156 -7.03 13.10 12.92
C MET A 156 -8.45 12.60 12.61
N VAL A 157 -8.60 11.38 12.10
CA VAL A 157 -9.92 10.79 11.80
C VAL A 157 -10.78 10.74 13.05
N LEU A 158 -10.23 10.25 14.17
CA LEU A 158 -10.99 10.11 15.41
C LEU A 158 -11.46 11.45 15.96
N LYS A 159 -10.61 12.48 15.93
CA LYS A 159 -11.00 13.84 16.36
C LYS A 159 -12.09 14.43 15.47
N VAL A 160 -11.93 14.35 14.15
CA VAL A 160 -12.97 14.81 13.21
C VAL A 160 -14.27 14.03 13.43
N TRP A 161 -14.18 12.71 13.54
CA TRP A 161 -15.36 11.85 13.69
C TRP A 161 -16.11 12.09 14.99
N GLN A 162 -15.42 12.42 16.08
CA GLN A 162 -16.09 12.78 17.34
C GLN A 162 -16.98 14.01 17.20
N LYS A 163 -16.65 14.95 16.30
CA LYS A 163 -17.49 16.12 15.97
C LYS A 163 -18.53 15.81 14.90
N LEU A 164 -18.16 15.11 13.83
CA LEU A 164 -19.03 14.87 12.67
C LEU A 164 -19.97 13.68 12.81
N GLY A 165 -19.62 12.67 13.62
CA GLY A 165 -20.42 11.45 13.80
C GLY A 165 -21.88 11.75 14.18
N PRO A 166 -22.14 12.58 15.21
CA PRO A 166 -23.51 12.96 15.57
C PRO A 166 -24.29 13.65 14.44
N TYR A 167 -23.61 14.44 13.59
CA TYR A 167 -24.22 15.08 12.42
C TYR A 167 -24.56 14.08 11.31
N VAL A 168 -23.67 13.11 11.08
CA VAL A 168 -23.89 12.03 10.11
C VAL A 168 -25.06 11.15 10.56
N ASP A 169 -25.11 10.77 11.84
CA ASP A 169 -26.19 9.95 12.39
C ASP A 169 -27.54 10.68 12.32
N TYR A 170 -27.58 11.96 12.71
CA TYR A 170 -28.79 12.78 12.59
C TYR A 170 -29.26 12.94 11.13
N GLU A 171 -28.36 13.21 10.19
CA GLU A 171 -28.72 13.30 8.76
C GLU A 171 -29.17 11.95 8.19
N SER A 172 -28.53 10.85 8.60
CA SER A 172 -28.91 9.48 8.22
C SER A 172 -30.36 9.19 8.62
N GLU A 173 -30.73 9.50 9.87
CA GLU A 173 -32.10 9.34 10.38
C GLU A 173 -33.09 10.27 9.65
N ARG A 174 -32.74 11.55 9.51
CA ARG A 174 -33.59 12.55 8.85
C ARG A 174 -33.89 12.20 7.39
N ARG A 175 -32.95 11.57 6.69
CA ARG A 175 -33.08 11.14 5.28
C ARG A 175 -33.70 9.75 5.15
N GLY A 176 -33.65 8.93 6.19
CA GLY A 176 -33.96 7.50 6.10
C GLY A 176 -32.89 6.69 5.36
N GLU A 177 -31.66 7.21 5.27
CA GLU A 177 -30.52 6.62 4.55
C GLU A 177 -29.51 6.05 5.55
N LYS A 178 -29.65 4.77 5.91
CA LYS A 178 -28.81 4.13 6.95
C LYS A 178 -27.32 4.03 6.58
N ASP A 179 -27.02 4.03 5.28
CA ASP A 179 -25.69 3.93 4.69
C ASP A 179 -25.01 5.29 4.50
N TYR A 180 -25.65 6.39 4.93
CA TYR A 180 -25.09 7.74 4.83
C TYR A 180 -23.71 7.84 5.52
N TYR A 181 -22.66 7.97 4.70
CA TYR A 181 -21.24 7.97 5.11
C TYR A 181 -20.81 6.76 5.97
N ASP A 182 -21.37 5.57 5.73
CA ASP A 182 -21.00 4.36 6.48
C ASP A 182 -19.52 3.98 6.31
N GLY A 183 -18.91 4.29 5.15
CA GLY A 183 -17.48 4.15 4.93
C GLY A 183 -16.64 4.95 5.93
N VAL A 184 -17.04 6.18 6.22
CA VAL A 184 -16.36 7.05 7.20
C VAL A 184 -16.54 6.52 8.62
N ARG A 185 -17.74 6.01 8.95
CA ARG A 185 -18.02 5.37 10.25
C ARG A 185 -17.11 4.16 10.47
N ASP A 186 -17.01 3.27 9.47
CA ASP A 186 -16.10 2.12 9.52
C ASP A 186 -14.63 2.56 9.61
N LEU A 187 -14.21 3.58 8.85
CA LEU A 187 -12.85 4.11 8.93
C LEU A 187 -12.53 4.61 10.34
N ALA A 188 -13.42 5.38 10.97
CA ALA A 188 -13.22 5.87 12.32
C ALA A 188 -13.12 4.72 13.34
N GLU A 189 -13.94 3.69 13.19
CA GLU A 189 -13.89 2.50 14.03
C GLU A 189 -12.60 1.69 13.82
N ARG A 190 -12.11 1.55 12.58
CA ARG A 190 -10.79 0.96 12.30
C ARG A 190 -9.67 1.76 12.94
N CYS A 191 -9.70 3.09 12.87
CA CYS A 191 -8.76 3.96 13.56
C CYS A 191 -8.81 3.76 15.09
N ARG A 192 -10.00 3.61 15.68
CA ARG A 192 -10.19 3.35 17.12
C ARG A 192 -9.55 2.04 17.53
N ARG A 193 -9.83 0.95 16.80
CA ARG A 193 -9.22 -0.38 17.04
C ARG A 193 -7.71 -0.36 16.89
N TRP A 194 -7.21 0.30 15.83
CA TRP A 194 -5.77 0.43 15.60
C TRP A 194 -5.10 1.18 16.76
N ARG A 195 -5.69 2.28 17.23
CA ARG A 195 -5.15 3.07 18.35
C ARG A 195 -5.19 2.30 19.66
N ALA A 196 -6.30 1.61 19.97
CA ALA A 196 -6.41 0.77 21.16
C ALA A 196 -5.33 -0.34 21.22
N LYS A 197 -4.94 -0.87 20.06
CA LYS A 197 -3.88 -1.88 19.94
C LYS A 197 -2.47 -1.31 20.13
N HIS A 198 -2.18 -0.12 19.61
CA HIS A 198 -0.81 0.44 19.58
C HIS A 198 -0.52 1.44 20.71
N PHE A 199 -1.55 2.07 21.27
CA PHE A 199 -1.48 3.08 22.33
C PHE A 199 -2.53 2.78 23.43
N PRO A 200 -2.43 1.61 24.10
CA PRO A 200 -3.43 1.21 25.09
C PRO A 200 -3.47 2.19 26.26
N GLY A 201 -4.67 2.65 26.61
CA GLY A 201 -4.89 3.58 27.73
C GLY A 201 -4.64 5.05 27.41
N GLU A 202 -4.23 5.42 26.20
CA GLU A 202 -4.15 6.81 25.79
C GLU A 202 -5.51 7.37 25.37
N GLU A 203 -5.99 8.36 26.10
CA GLU A 203 -7.19 9.11 25.72
C GLU A 203 -6.90 10.17 24.65
N ILE A 204 -7.93 10.53 23.88
CA ILE A 204 -7.85 11.59 22.88
C ILE A 204 -7.97 12.94 23.59
N THR A 205 -6.84 13.60 23.79
CA THR A 205 -6.83 14.95 24.38
C THR A 205 -7.25 16.01 23.35
N TRP A 206 -8.27 16.77 23.72
CA TRP A 206 -8.68 17.99 23.04
C TRP A 206 -7.91 19.17 23.61
N MET A 207 -7.22 19.90 22.74
CA MET A 207 -6.60 21.17 23.09
C MET A 207 -7.45 22.26 22.47
N LYS A 208 -7.95 23.19 23.29
CA LYS A 208 -8.84 24.28 22.85
C LYS A 208 -8.20 25.20 21.80
N ASP A 209 -6.87 25.18 21.66
CA ASP A 209 -6.10 26.01 20.73
C ASP A 209 -5.04 25.22 19.93
N ALA A 210 -5.29 23.94 19.64
CA ALA A 210 -4.39 23.19 18.77
C ALA A 210 -4.56 23.63 17.30
N LEU A 211 -3.58 24.40 16.82
CA LEU A 211 -3.32 24.85 15.43
C LEU A 211 -4.18 25.99 14.87
#